data_AF-A0A1C7M359-F1
#
_entry.id   AF-A0A1C7M359-F1
#
_cell.length_a   1.000
_cell.length_b   1.000
_cell.length_c   1.000
_cell.angle_alpha   90.00
_cell.angle_beta   90.00
_cell.angle_gamma   90.00
#
_symmetry.space_group_name_H-M   'P 1'
#
loop_
_entity.id
_entity.type
_entity.pdbx_description
1 polymer ?
#
loop_
_entity_poly.entity_id
_entity_poly.type
_entity_poly.pdbx_seq_one_letter_code
_entity_poly.pdbx_strand_id
1 'polypeptide(L)'
;MDLRLEQQWTSFAMTPRKWVTAANDYNARLESVNRSNGRSTIYKTPRALMEKLGAVEPEILSRFASSNFTSKGESEDFWHKHCHAVPALVKTEAGDKKKRKNHVCLRCKKLMWPGPEGSPINHKKSYCSDGVKQKPPKVEQKVNGVVETIIEELPEWPQPSGVFTHGTHFHPAAFLAMVRDMYTLLVAEGGNGGDRFMEYLAFADMLQKRTAVEPGMILFKLFNSLQLGSVSPELIVERDGMRYLRVNILYDNNDGVAESIHTDSVTGGDPAGMTV
;
A
#
# COMPACT_ATOMS: atom_id res chain seq x y z
N MET A 1 18.76 -18.35 2.07
CA MET A 1 18.15 -18.02 3.39
C MET A 1 19.13 -17.25 4.27
N ASP A 2 20.40 -17.09 3.87
CA ASP A 2 21.42 -16.40 4.66
C ASP A 2 21.12 -14.92 4.88
N LEU A 3 20.62 -14.20 3.87
CA LEU A 3 20.18 -12.82 4.07
C LEU A 3 19.11 -12.68 5.16
N ARG A 4 18.21 -13.65 5.31
CA ARG A 4 17.24 -13.64 6.41
C ARG A 4 17.94 -13.82 7.77
N LEU A 5 18.95 -14.68 7.84
CA LEU A 5 19.76 -14.87 9.06
C LEU A 5 20.53 -13.58 9.39
N GLU A 6 21.19 -12.98 8.41
CA GLU A 6 21.99 -11.77 8.60
C GLU A 6 21.12 -10.56 8.98
N GLN A 7 19.98 -10.39 8.32
CA GLN A 7 19.09 -9.23 8.47
C GLN A 7 17.92 -9.46 9.43
N GLN A 8 17.84 -10.64 10.05
CA GLN A 8 16.80 -11.02 11.02
C GLN A 8 15.36 -10.81 10.50
N TRP A 9 15.12 -11.07 9.21
CA TRP A 9 13.81 -10.80 8.60
C TRP A 9 12.69 -11.69 9.16
N THR A 10 11.63 -11.05 9.65
CA THR A 10 10.34 -11.69 9.95
C THR A 10 9.18 -10.97 9.26
N SER A 11 8.17 -11.70 8.81
CA SER A 11 7.04 -11.13 8.07
C SER A 11 6.33 -10.04 8.88
N PHE A 12 6.18 -10.24 10.19
CA PHE A 12 5.50 -9.29 11.07
C PHE A 12 6.30 -8.01 11.36
N ALA A 13 7.63 -8.03 11.25
CA ALA A 13 8.49 -6.85 11.41
C ALA A 13 8.73 -6.06 10.11
N MET A 14 8.31 -6.62 8.96
CA MET A 14 8.51 -6.02 7.63
C MET A 14 7.34 -5.09 7.25
N THR A 15 7.65 -3.81 6.99
CA THR A 15 6.71 -2.86 6.37
C THR A 15 6.83 -2.93 4.85
N PRO A 16 5.86 -2.40 4.08
CA PRO A 16 5.99 -2.25 2.62
C PRO A 16 7.33 -1.65 2.19
N ARG A 17 7.77 -0.60 2.90
CA ARG A 17 9.04 0.08 2.61
C ARG A 17 10.26 -0.79 2.87
N LYS A 18 10.26 -1.53 4.00
CA LYS A 18 11.32 -2.50 4.29
C LYS A 18 11.40 -3.61 3.24
N TRP A 19 10.27 -3.99 2.63
CA TRP A 19 10.29 -4.96 1.53
C TRP A 19 10.98 -4.43 0.27
N VAL A 20 10.86 -3.13 -0.02
CA VAL A 20 11.59 -2.49 -1.12
C VAL A 20 13.09 -2.55 -0.86
N THR A 21 13.53 -2.12 0.33
CA THR A 21 14.95 -2.20 0.73
C THR A 21 15.47 -3.64 0.67
N ALA A 22 14.75 -4.59 1.27
CA ALA A 22 15.15 -5.99 1.27
C ALA A 22 15.25 -6.59 -0.14
N ALA A 23 14.38 -6.18 -1.08
CA ALA A 23 14.46 -6.62 -2.47
C ALA A 23 15.72 -6.07 -3.15
N ASN A 24 16.08 -4.81 -2.88
CA ASN A 24 17.30 -4.21 -3.41
C ASN A 24 18.54 -4.96 -2.89
N ASP A 25 18.64 -5.19 -1.58
CA ASP A 25 19.76 -5.92 -0.96
C ASP A 25 19.86 -7.35 -1.50
N TYR A 26 18.72 -8.03 -1.62
CA TYR A 26 18.64 -9.37 -2.18
C TYR A 26 19.11 -9.41 -3.63
N ASN A 27 18.64 -8.47 -4.45
CA ASN A 27 18.97 -8.42 -5.87
C ASN A 27 20.44 -8.07 -6.10
N ALA A 28 21.03 -7.16 -5.30
CA ALA A 28 22.45 -6.85 -5.37
C ALA A 28 23.31 -8.09 -5.09
N ARG A 29 22.97 -8.86 -4.05
CA ARG A 29 23.69 -10.11 -3.74
C ARG A 29 23.45 -11.19 -4.79
N LEU A 30 22.22 -11.33 -5.29
CA LEU A 30 21.88 -12.25 -6.36
C LEU A 30 22.68 -11.94 -7.63
N GLU A 31 22.81 -10.66 -7.97
CA GLU A 31 23.58 -10.23 -9.12
C GLU A 31 25.06 -10.55 -8.99
N SER A 32 25.66 -10.26 -7.83
CA SER A 32 27.06 -10.59 -7.56
C SER A 32 27.32 -12.10 -7.72
N VAL A 33 26.43 -12.94 -7.18
CA VAL A 33 26.56 -14.41 -7.25
C VAL A 33 26.36 -14.91 -8.68
N ASN A 34 25.38 -14.40 -9.42
CA ASN A 34 25.17 -14.83 -10.80
C ASN A 34 26.32 -14.42 -11.70
N ARG A 35 26.83 -13.19 -11.53
CA ARG A 35 27.98 -12.67 -12.28
C ARG A 35 29.23 -13.52 -12.05
N SER A 36 29.53 -13.88 -10.79
CA SER A 36 30.68 -14.74 -10.49
C SER A 36 30.55 -16.15 -11.09
N ASN A 37 29.33 -16.57 -11.42
CA ASN A 37 29.03 -17.86 -12.03
C ASN A 37 28.75 -17.76 -13.55
N GLY A 38 29.00 -16.61 -14.18
CA GLY A 38 28.79 -16.41 -15.62
C GLY A 38 27.33 -16.45 -16.06
N ARG A 39 26.38 -16.10 -15.18
CA ARG A 39 24.92 -16.15 -15.43
C ARG A 39 24.30 -14.76 -15.44
N SER A 40 23.26 -14.59 -16.24
CA SER A 40 22.39 -13.40 -16.20
C SER A 40 21.50 -13.39 -14.96
N THR A 41 21.13 -12.20 -14.47
CA THR A 41 20.30 -12.03 -13.27
C THR A 41 18.86 -11.68 -13.60
N ILE A 42 17.92 -12.46 -13.04
CA ILE A 42 16.50 -12.11 -13.03
C ILE A 42 16.17 -11.50 -11.68
N TYR A 43 15.96 -10.18 -11.68
CA TYR A 43 15.60 -9.40 -10.49
C TYR A 43 14.28 -9.87 -9.88
N LYS A 44 14.22 -9.83 -8.54
CA LYS A 44 13.05 -10.19 -7.75
C LYS A 44 12.33 -8.95 -7.27
N THR A 45 11.01 -8.99 -7.32
CA THR A 45 10.17 -7.92 -6.79
C THR A 45 10.07 -8.04 -5.27
N PRO A 46 9.77 -6.93 -4.56
CA PRO A 46 9.43 -6.96 -3.13
C PRO A 46 8.31 -7.97 -2.80
N ARG A 47 7.29 -8.09 -3.67
CA ARG A 47 6.21 -9.07 -3.53
C ARG A 47 6.74 -10.51 -3.54
N ALA A 48 7.67 -10.84 -4.43
CA ALA A 48 8.24 -12.19 -4.52
C ALA A 48 8.99 -12.58 -3.23
N LEU A 49 9.76 -11.65 -2.65
CA LEU A 49 10.43 -11.90 -1.36
C LEU A 49 9.41 -12.09 -0.23
N MET A 50 8.38 -11.24 -0.18
CA MET A 50 7.32 -11.33 0.82
C MET A 50 6.58 -12.67 0.77
N GLU A 51 6.20 -13.12 -0.43
CA GLU A 51 5.56 -14.42 -0.62
C GLU A 51 6.46 -15.56 -0.21
N LYS A 52 7.75 -15.50 -0.57
CA LYS A 52 8.69 -16.54 -0.18
C LYS A 52 8.88 -16.60 1.33
N LEU A 53 9.01 -15.46 2.00
CA LEU A 53 9.13 -15.44 3.46
C LEU A 53 7.84 -15.96 4.12
N GLY A 54 6.67 -15.52 3.65
CA GLY A 54 5.38 -15.98 4.15
C GLY A 54 5.12 -17.48 3.97
N ALA A 55 5.76 -18.12 3.00
CA ALA A 55 5.74 -19.57 2.82
C ALA A 55 6.75 -20.30 3.73
N VAL A 56 7.92 -19.70 3.96
CA VAL A 56 9.02 -20.32 4.74
C VAL A 56 8.79 -20.23 6.25
N GLU A 57 8.18 -19.16 6.77
CA GLU A 57 7.96 -19.04 8.20
C GLU A 57 7.05 -20.12 8.80
N PRO A 58 5.90 -20.48 8.18
CA PRO A 58 5.11 -21.63 8.63
C PRO A 58 5.89 -22.94 8.60
N GLU A 59 6.76 -23.14 7.61
CA GLU A 59 7.62 -24.33 7.52
C GLU A 59 8.63 -24.36 8.69
N ILE A 60 9.29 -23.25 8.99
CA ILE A 60 10.20 -23.12 10.14
C ILE A 60 9.47 -23.44 11.44
N LEU A 61 8.29 -22.85 11.65
CA LEU A 61 7.51 -23.08 12.86
C LEU A 61 7.04 -24.54 12.97
N SER A 62 6.68 -25.17 11.85
CA SER A 62 6.32 -26.58 11.81
C SER A 62 7.49 -27.48 12.19
N ARG A 63 8.68 -27.23 11.61
CA ARG A 63 9.89 -28.00 11.88
C ARG A 63 10.36 -27.85 13.31
N PHE A 64 10.35 -26.62 13.83
CA PHE A 64 10.65 -26.35 15.22
C PHE A 64 9.65 -27.07 16.15
N ALA A 65 8.38 -27.13 15.77
CA ALA A 65 7.36 -27.79 16.57
C ALA A 65 7.47 -29.33 16.59
N SER A 66 7.98 -29.94 15.52
CA SER A 66 8.17 -31.39 15.40
C SER A 66 9.58 -31.86 15.72
N SER A 67 10.51 -30.93 16.01
CA SER A 67 11.94 -31.20 16.12
C SER A 67 12.51 -31.96 14.91
N ASN A 68 11.94 -31.77 13.72
CA ASN A 68 12.39 -32.41 12.49
C ASN A 68 13.08 -31.40 11.58
N PHE A 69 14.41 -31.48 11.55
CA PHE A 69 15.27 -30.59 10.76
C PHE A 69 15.84 -31.27 9.52
N THR A 70 15.39 -32.47 9.17
CA THR A 70 15.93 -33.19 8.02
C THR A 70 15.57 -32.48 6.70
N SER A 71 16.59 -32.24 5.88
CA SER A 71 16.45 -31.70 4.51
C SER A 71 16.30 -32.83 3.48
N LYS A 72 16.09 -32.48 2.20
CA LYS A 72 15.96 -33.49 1.12
C LYS A 72 17.22 -34.35 0.91
N GLY A 73 18.39 -33.88 1.34
CA GLY A 73 19.65 -34.62 1.27
C GLY A 73 20.03 -35.26 2.60
N GLU A 74 19.07 -35.52 3.48
CA GLU A 74 19.24 -36.16 4.81
C GLU A 74 20.12 -35.41 5.83
N SER A 75 20.76 -34.29 5.45
CA SER A 75 21.41 -33.37 6.39
C SER A 75 20.39 -32.51 7.15
N GLU A 76 20.70 -32.21 8.41
CA GLU A 76 19.92 -31.29 9.26
C GLU A 76 20.47 -29.86 9.31
N ASP A 77 21.71 -29.63 8.87
CA ASP A 77 22.46 -28.39 9.11
C ASP A 77 21.72 -27.15 8.62
N PHE A 78 21.15 -27.24 7.42
CA PHE A 78 20.42 -26.15 6.80
C PHE A 78 19.21 -25.71 7.65
N TRP A 79 18.36 -26.67 8.03
CA TRP A 79 17.15 -26.34 8.77
C TRP A 79 17.44 -26.02 10.22
N HIS A 80 18.42 -26.69 10.84
CA HIS A 80 18.87 -26.34 12.17
C HIS A 80 19.35 -24.87 12.19
N LYS A 81 20.26 -24.50 11.29
CA LYS A 81 20.73 -23.10 11.14
C LYS A 81 19.57 -22.13 10.94
N HIS A 82 18.65 -22.41 10.02
CA HIS A 82 17.62 -21.43 9.61
C HIS A 82 16.36 -21.40 10.49
N CYS A 83 16.05 -22.48 11.22
CA CYS A 83 15.00 -22.47 12.23
C CYS A 83 15.40 -21.62 13.44
N HIS A 84 16.67 -21.71 13.85
CA HIS A 84 17.23 -20.93 14.96
C HIS A 84 17.71 -19.53 14.55
N ALA A 85 17.72 -19.22 13.25
CA ALA A 85 18.26 -17.97 12.73
C ALA A 85 17.59 -16.70 13.27
N VAL A 86 16.29 -16.74 13.56
CA VAL A 86 15.53 -15.56 13.98
C VAL A 86 14.75 -15.86 15.25
N PRO A 87 15.35 -15.62 16.43
CA PRO A 87 14.75 -15.98 17.72
C PRO A 87 13.35 -15.39 17.93
N ALA A 88 13.10 -14.18 17.42
CA ALA A 88 11.80 -13.52 17.51
C ALA A 88 10.64 -14.29 16.84
N LEU A 89 10.94 -15.17 15.89
CA LEU A 89 9.92 -15.99 15.21
C LEU A 89 9.48 -17.16 16.09
N VAL A 90 10.40 -17.73 16.86
CA VAL A 90 10.19 -18.98 17.59
C VAL A 90 9.99 -18.66 19.07
N LYS A 91 8.76 -18.80 19.55
CA LYS A 91 8.46 -18.62 20.97
C LYS A 91 9.01 -19.79 21.78
N THR A 92 9.94 -19.50 22.70
CA THR A 92 10.31 -20.41 23.79
C THR A 92 9.21 -20.37 24.87
N GLU A 93 7.99 -20.78 24.55
CA GLU A 93 6.99 -21.03 25.60
C GLU A 93 7.08 -22.50 26.02
N ALA A 94 7.70 -22.71 27.19
CA ALA A 94 7.59 -23.94 27.95
C ALA A 94 6.15 -24.04 28.49
N GLY A 95 5.32 -24.84 27.83
CA GLY A 95 3.96 -25.09 28.30
C GLY A 95 3.11 -25.80 27.28
N ASP A 96 2.50 -26.90 27.70
CA ASP A 96 1.72 -27.90 26.95
C ASP A 96 0.39 -27.37 26.34
N LYS A 97 0.29 -26.07 26.06
CA LYS A 97 -0.88 -25.48 25.41
C LYS A 97 -0.82 -25.78 23.92
N LYS A 98 -1.75 -26.62 23.44
CA LYS A 98 -2.05 -26.92 22.02
C LYS A 98 -1.50 -25.82 21.11
N LYS A 99 -0.39 -26.11 20.41
CA LYS A 99 0.30 -25.19 19.50
C LYS A 99 -0.74 -24.60 18.55
N ARG A 100 -1.03 -23.31 18.69
CA ARG A 100 -2.03 -22.62 17.85
C ARG A 100 -1.60 -22.76 16.39
N LYS A 101 -2.55 -23.06 15.49
CA LYS A 101 -2.27 -23.05 14.05
C LYS A 101 -1.73 -21.67 13.67
N ASN A 102 -0.63 -21.65 12.94
CA ASN A 102 -0.05 -20.41 12.45
C ASN A 102 -0.92 -19.91 11.29
N HIS A 103 -1.57 -18.77 11.50
CA HIS A 103 -2.40 -18.14 10.48
C HIS A 103 -1.62 -17.06 9.76
N VAL A 104 -1.66 -17.11 8.43
CA VAL A 104 -1.01 -16.14 7.54
C VAL A 104 -2.09 -15.27 6.89
N CYS A 105 -1.89 -13.95 6.89
CA CYS A 105 -2.77 -13.03 6.18
C CYS A 105 -2.64 -13.24 4.68
N LEU A 106 -3.73 -13.51 3.97
CA LEU A 106 -3.67 -13.77 2.52
C LEU A 106 -3.27 -12.54 1.70
N ARG A 107 -3.51 -11.33 2.22
CA ARG A 107 -3.16 -10.05 1.58
C ARG A 107 -1.68 -9.71 1.72
N CYS A 108 -1.21 -9.57 2.95
CA CYS A 108 0.17 -9.11 3.24
C CYS A 108 1.16 -10.24 3.57
N LYS A 109 0.72 -11.51 3.51
CA LYS A 109 1.52 -12.72 3.79
C LYS A 109 2.22 -12.75 5.15
N LYS A 110 1.82 -11.88 6.08
CA LYS A 110 2.32 -11.84 7.45
C LYS A 110 1.68 -12.92 8.32
N LEU A 111 2.44 -13.43 9.28
CA LEU A 111 1.86 -14.13 10.42
C LEU A 111 0.91 -13.19 11.17
N MET A 112 -0.30 -13.67 11.43
CA MET A 112 -1.38 -12.83 11.96
C MET A 112 -1.27 -12.58 13.46
N TRP A 113 -0.83 -13.55 14.24
CA TRP A 113 -0.78 -13.44 15.71
C TRP A 113 0.56 -13.88 16.30
N PRO A 114 1.67 -13.23 15.91
CA PRO A 114 3.00 -13.58 16.41
C PRO A 114 3.24 -13.12 17.85
N GLY A 115 2.52 -12.13 18.37
CA GLY A 115 2.65 -11.64 19.74
C GLY A 115 1.70 -12.30 20.74
N PRO A 116 1.74 -11.91 22.03
CA PRO A 116 0.66 -12.20 22.98
C PRO A 116 -0.65 -11.50 22.56
N GLU A 117 -1.75 -11.83 23.23
CA GLU A 117 -3.04 -11.16 23.00
C GLU A 117 -2.94 -9.64 23.20
N GLY A 118 -3.61 -8.86 22.35
CA GLY A 118 -3.55 -7.39 22.38
C GLY A 118 -2.27 -6.77 21.81
N SER A 119 -1.25 -7.57 21.46
CA SER A 119 0.02 -7.04 20.95
C SER A 119 -0.15 -6.25 19.64
N PRO A 120 0.51 -5.08 19.47
CA PRO A 120 0.37 -4.24 18.28
C PRO A 120 0.92 -4.88 16.99
N ILE A 121 1.78 -5.90 17.09
CA ILE A 121 2.28 -6.65 15.93
C ILE A 121 1.26 -7.65 15.37
N ASN A 122 0.20 -7.92 16.12
CA ASN A 122 -0.87 -8.79 15.69
C ASN A 122 -1.79 -8.08 14.70
N HIS A 123 -2.30 -8.83 13.74
CA HIS A 123 -3.42 -8.40 12.92
C HIS A 123 -4.67 -8.25 13.78
N LYS A 124 -5.37 -7.14 13.58
CA LYS A 124 -6.76 -7.02 14.02
C LYS A 124 -7.61 -8.05 13.27
N LYS A 125 -8.55 -8.69 13.97
CA LYS A 125 -9.43 -9.72 13.40
C LYS A 125 -10.12 -9.19 12.14
N SER A 126 -10.09 -9.96 11.05
CA SER A 126 -10.69 -9.62 9.75
C SER A 126 -10.03 -8.48 8.96
N TYR A 127 -8.93 -7.89 9.45
CA TYR A 127 -8.25 -6.77 8.79
C TYR A 127 -6.78 -7.10 8.49
N CYS A 128 -6.25 -6.47 7.44
CA CYS A 128 -4.88 -6.54 7.01
C CYS A 128 -4.05 -5.43 7.69
N SER A 129 -2.73 -5.52 7.58
CA SER A 129 -1.77 -4.57 8.18
C SER A 129 -1.85 -3.14 7.63
N ASP A 130 -2.45 -2.94 6.47
CA ASP A 130 -2.74 -1.63 5.85
C ASP A 130 -4.10 -1.06 6.26
N GLY A 131 -4.82 -1.73 7.17
CA GLY A 131 -6.14 -1.29 7.62
C GLY A 131 -7.29 -1.65 6.68
N VAL A 132 -7.06 -2.43 5.62
CA VAL A 132 -8.12 -2.91 4.71
C VAL A 132 -8.70 -4.26 5.19
N LYS A 133 -9.95 -4.59 4.86
CA LYS A 133 -10.54 -5.91 5.15
C LYS A 133 -9.72 -7.04 4.50
N GLN A 134 -9.76 -8.24 5.09
CA GLN A 134 -9.11 -9.43 4.53
C GLN A 134 -9.93 -10.14 3.45
N LYS A 135 -11.24 -9.93 3.47
CA LYS A 135 -12.19 -10.54 2.53
C LYS A 135 -13.12 -9.47 1.95
N PRO A 136 -13.41 -9.52 0.65
CA PRO A 136 -14.39 -8.65 0.01
C PRO A 136 -15.75 -8.70 0.74
N PRO A 137 -16.32 -7.54 1.13
CA PRO A 137 -17.64 -7.49 1.72
C PRO A 137 -18.73 -7.58 0.64
N LYS A 138 -19.88 -8.15 1.01
CA LYS A 138 -21.11 -8.02 0.24
C LYS A 138 -21.78 -6.71 0.64
N VAL A 139 -22.19 -5.91 -0.34
CA VAL A 139 -22.88 -4.63 -0.11
C VAL A 139 -24.10 -4.54 -0.99
N GLU A 140 -25.14 -3.91 -0.46
CA GLU A 140 -26.29 -3.50 -1.25
C GLU A 140 -25.93 -2.19 -1.97
N GLN A 141 -26.14 -2.16 -3.28
CA GLN A 141 -25.98 -0.98 -4.11
C GLN A 141 -27.29 -0.71 -4.84
N LYS A 142 -27.79 0.52 -4.76
CA LYS A 142 -28.94 0.95 -5.53
C LYS A 142 -28.46 1.50 -6.87
N VAL A 143 -28.84 0.86 -7.98
CA VAL A 143 -28.55 1.31 -9.34
C VAL A 143 -29.87 1.54 -10.05
N ASN A 144 -30.10 2.76 -10.52
CA ASN A 144 -31.33 3.12 -11.26
C ASN A 144 -32.64 2.73 -10.54
N GLY A 145 -32.65 2.80 -9.20
CA GLY A 145 -33.82 2.44 -8.40
C GLY A 145 -33.85 0.99 -7.91
N VAL A 146 -33.07 0.09 -8.51
CA VAL A 146 -33.02 -1.34 -8.18
C VAL A 146 -31.91 -1.59 -7.15
N VAL A 147 -32.21 -2.33 -6.09
CA VAL A 147 -31.22 -2.74 -5.09
C VAL A 147 -30.60 -4.07 -5.52
N GLU A 148 -29.29 -4.07 -5.71
CA GLU A 148 -28.50 -5.23 -6.06
C GLU A 148 -27.47 -5.53 -4.96
N THR A 149 -27.26 -6.81 -4.65
CA THR A 149 -26.15 -7.22 -3.78
C THR A 149 -24.91 -7.49 -4.62
N ILE A 150 -23.86 -6.71 -4.42
CA ILE A 150 -22.58 -6.87 -5.10
C ILE A 150 -21.47 -7.30 -4.12
N ILE A 151 -20.42 -7.92 -4.65
CA ILE A 151 -19.18 -8.14 -3.91
C ILE A 151 -18.28 -6.94 -4.19
N GLU A 152 -18.02 -6.12 -3.18
CA GLU A 152 -17.17 -4.95 -3.33
C GLU A 152 -15.69 -5.37 -3.33
N GLU A 153 -15.01 -5.13 -4.45
CA GLU A 153 -13.57 -5.36 -4.58
C GLU A 153 -12.80 -4.49 -3.59
N LEU A 154 -11.83 -5.10 -2.92
CA LEU A 154 -10.97 -4.42 -1.97
C LEU A 154 -9.75 -3.84 -2.68
N PRO A 155 -9.21 -2.71 -2.20
CA PRO A 155 -7.99 -2.16 -2.77
C PRO A 155 -6.81 -3.10 -2.55
N GLU A 156 -5.81 -3.03 -3.45
CA GLU A 156 -4.64 -3.90 -3.39
C GLU A 156 -3.77 -3.63 -2.17
N TRP A 157 -3.04 -4.63 -1.69
CA TRP A 157 -2.05 -4.41 -0.64
C TRP A 157 -0.69 -4.03 -1.26
N PRO A 158 0.07 -3.07 -0.70
CA PRO A 158 -0.25 -2.26 0.48
C PRO A 158 -0.91 -0.93 0.12
N GLN A 159 -1.96 -0.56 0.85
CA GLN A 159 -2.46 0.81 0.78
C GLN A 159 -1.64 1.78 1.64
N PRO A 160 -1.46 3.04 1.19
CA PRO A 160 -0.75 4.06 1.95
C PRO A 160 -1.40 4.32 3.32
N SER A 161 -0.55 4.59 4.32
CA SER A 161 -1.01 4.84 5.69
C SER A 161 -2.01 6.00 5.75
N GLY A 162 -3.06 5.84 6.56
CA GLY A 162 -4.07 6.86 6.77
C GLY A 162 -5.19 6.90 5.74
N VAL A 163 -5.04 6.29 4.55
CA VAL A 163 -6.13 6.24 3.55
C VAL A 163 -7.29 5.37 4.05
N PHE A 164 -6.96 4.24 4.67
CA PHE A 164 -7.92 3.31 5.27
C PHE A 164 -7.59 3.06 6.74
N THR A 165 -8.62 3.02 7.58
CA THR A 165 -8.45 2.61 8.99
C THR A 165 -9.52 1.63 9.41
N HIS A 166 -9.12 0.63 10.21
CA HIS A 166 -10.00 -0.36 10.82
C HIS A 166 -10.87 -1.16 9.85
N GLY A 167 -10.58 -1.12 8.55
CA GLY A 167 -11.38 -1.70 7.48
C GLY A 167 -12.79 -1.15 7.40
N THR A 168 -13.07 -0.03 8.06
CA THR A 168 -14.41 0.55 8.17
C THR A 168 -14.45 2.00 7.72
N HIS A 169 -13.30 2.66 7.60
CA HIS A 169 -13.24 4.07 7.22
C HIS A 169 -12.32 4.26 6.01
N PHE A 170 -12.75 5.16 5.13
CA PHE A 170 -11.95 5.75 4.06
C PHE A 170 -11.77 7.24 4.36
N HIS A 171 -10.54 7.76 4.25
CA HIS A 171 -10.20 9.14 4.62
C HIS A 171 -9.86 9.97 3.38
N PRO A 172 -10.80 10.81 2.88
CA PRO A 172 -10.62 11.54 1.62
C PRO A 172 -9.44 12.50 1.63
N ALA A 173 -9.18 13.20 2.74
CA ALA A 173 -8.05 14.11 2.83
C ALA A 173 -6.70 13.40 2.66
N ALA A 174 -6.50 12.27 3.34
CA ALA A 174 -5.29 11.46 3.21
C ALA A 174 -5.16 10.85 1.80
N PHE A 175 -6.28 10.41 1.21
CA PHE A 175 -6.34 9.93 -0.16
C PHE A 175 -5.91 11.01 -1.16
N LEU A 176 -6.51 12.21 -1.11
CA LEU A 176 -6.20 13.30 -2.05
C LEU A 176 -4.75 13.78 -1.90
N ALA A 177 -4.26 13.89 -0.66
CA ALA A 177 -2.85 14.19 -0.41
C ALA A 177 -1.93 13.15 -1.08
N MET A 178 -2.28 11.86 -0.96
CA MET A 178 -1.50 10.78 -1.58
C MET A 178 -1.55 10.79 -3.11
N VAL A 179 -2.69 11.15 -3.73
CA VAL A 179 -2.77 11.34 -5.19
C VAL A 179 -1.80 12.44 -5.63
N ARG A 180 -1.78 13.58 -4.92
CA ARG A 180 -0.88 14.70 -5.21
C ARG A 180 0.59 14.31 -5.04
N ASP A 181 0.93 13.66 -3.92
CA ASP A 181 2.28 13.18 -3.63
C ASP A 181 2.76 12.21 -4.72
N MET A 182 1.93 11.24 -5.09
CA MET A 182 2.26 10.25 -6.11
C MET A 182 2.46 10.90 -7.49
N TYR A 183 1.59 11.83 -7.88
CA TYR A 183 1.73 12.57 -9.14
C TYR A 183 3.03 13.38 -9.16
N THR A 184 3.31 14.12 -8.09
CA THR A 184 4.51 14.96 -8.00
C THR A 184 5.78 14.11 -8.15
N LEU A 185 5.90 13.05 -7.36
CA LEU A 185 7.13 12.25 -7.32
C LEU A 185 7.33 11.36 -8.54
N LEU A 186 6.25 10.80 -9.12
CA LEU A 186 6.38 9.87 -10.25
C LEU A 186 6.28 10.55 -11.61
N VAL A 187 5.42 11.55 -11.74
CA VAL A 187 5.12 12.19 -13.03
C VAL A 187 5.89 13.48 -13.19
N ALA A 188 5.78 14.41 -12.22
CA ALA A 188 6.43 15.71 -12.35
C ALA A 188 7.96 15.63 -12.19
N GLU A 189 8.45 14.83 -11.24
CA GLU A 189 9.88 14.67 -10.96
C GLU A 189 10.52 13.47 -11.70
N GLY A 190 9.73 12.62 -12.37
CA GLY A 190 10.23 11.44 -13.07
C GLY A 190 10.86 10.37 -12.15
N GLY A 191 10.48 10.35 -10.87
CA GLY A 191 10.98 9.39 -9.89
C GLY A 191 10.41 7.98 -10.06
N ASN A 192 11.00 7.02 -9.35
CA ASN A 192 10.57 5.60 -9.36
C ASN A 192 9.77 5.19 -8.12
N GLY A 193 9.39 6.15 -7.27
CA GLY A 193 8.64 5.91 -6.05
C GLY A 193 9.47 5.51 -4.83
N GLY A 194 10.79 5.28 -4.99
CA GLY A 194 11.72 5.02 -3.90
C GLY A 194 11.25 3.89 -2.96
N ASP A 195 11.38 4.11 -1.66
CA ASP A 195 10.95 3.16 -0.63
C ASP A 195 9.42 2.97 -0.58
N ARG A 196 8.63 3.90 -1.13
CA ARG A 196 7.17 3.83 -1.26
C ARG A 196 6.69 3.11 -2.51
N PHE A 197 7.58 2.57 -3.34
CA PHE A 197 7.25 1.92 -4.62
C PHE A 197 6.06 0.93 -4.52
N MET A 198 6.05 0.06 -3.50
CA MET A 198 4.95 -0.89 -3.33
C MET A 198 3.61 -0.21 -3.03
N GLU A 199 3.64 0.83 -2.19
CA GLU A 199 2.44 1.59 -1.81
C GLU A 199 1.89 2.33 -3.04
N TYR A 200 2.77 2.98 -3.82
CA TYR A 200 2.36 3.68 -5.05
C TYR A 200 1.81 2.74 -6.11
N LEU A 201 2.41 1.58 -6.33
CA LEU A 201 1.92 0.63 -7.32
C LEU A 201 0.51 0.13 -6.97
N ALA A 202 0.28 -0.25 -5.70
CA ALA A 202 -1.03 -0.71 -5.23
C ALA A 202 -2.07 0.42 -5.16
N PHE A 203 -1.64 1.63 -4.85
CA PHE A 203 -2.51 2.82 -4.85
C PHE A 203 -2.91 3.22 -6.28
N ALA A 204 -1.97 3.20 -7.23
CA ALA A 204 -2.24 3.46 -8.64
C ALA A 204 -3.21 2.44 -9.25
N ASP A 205 -3.07 1.15 -8.92
CA ASP A 205 -4.02 0.11 -9.37
C ASP A 205 -5.44 0.37 -8.82
N MET A 206 -5.56 0.73 -7.53
CA MET A 206 -6.84 1.11 -6.95
C MET A 206 -7.43 2.36 -7.65
N LEU A 207 -6.62 3.39 -7.88
CA LEU A 207 -7.03 4.60 -8.58
C LEU A 207 -7.55 4.25 -9.97
N GLN A 208 -6.79 3.47 -10.74
CA GLN A 208 -7.16 3.08 -12.09
C GLN A 208 -8.50 2.33 -12.13
N LYS A 209 -8.70 1.35 -11.23
CA LYS A 209 -9.92 0.54 -11.18
C LYS A 209 -11.18 1.32 -10.79
N ARG A 210 -11.03 2.41 -10.02
CA ARG A 210 -12.17 3.13 -9.44
C ARG A 210 -12.34 4.55 -9.96
N THR A 211 -11.49 5.01 -10.87
CA THR A 211 -11.60 6.34 -11.47
C THR A 211 -12.45 6.30 -12.72
N ALA A 212 -13.46 7.16 -12.79
CA ALA A 212 -14.18 7.52 -13.99
C ALA A 212 -13.71 8.91 -14.45
N VAL A 213 -13.44 9.03 -15.75
CA VAL A 213 -13.08 10.31 -16.39
C VAL A 213 -14.29 10.77 -17.19
N GLU A 214 -14.81 11.93 -16.83
CA GLU A 214 -15.92 12.61 -17.49
C GLU A 214 -15.45 13.97 -18.02
N PRO A 215 -16.13 14.59 -19.00
CA PRO A 215 -15.81 15.94 -19.43
C PRO A 215 -15.75 16.92 -18.24
N GLY A 216 -14.56 17.47 -17.98
CA GLY A 216 -14.32 18.43 -16.88
C GLY A 216 -14.24 17.84 -15.47
N MET A 217 -14.30 16.51 -15.29
CA MET A 217 -14.28 15.89 -13.96
C MET A 217 -13.49 14.57 -13.94
N ILE A 218 -12.72 14.38 -12.88
CA ILE A 218 -12.14 13.08 -12.53
C ILE A 218 -12.81 12.61 -11.24
N LEU A 219 -13.48 11.46 -11.29
CA LEU A 219 -14.32 10.95 -10.21
C LEU A 219 -13.81 9.61 -9.71
N PHE A 220 -13.47 9.52 -8.42
CA PHE A 220 -13.12 8.27 -7.76
C PHE A 220 -14.36 7.66 -7.09
N LYS A 221 -14.79 6.48 -7.53
CA LYS A 221 -15.94 5.75 -6.98
C LYS A 221 -15.65 5.35 -5.53
N LEU A 222 -16.41 5.90 -4.59
CA LEU A 222 -16.27 5.62 -3.16
C LEU A 222 -16.64 4.16 -2.84
N PHE A 223 -16.15 3.67 -1.71
CA PHE A 223 -16.49 2.34 -1.21
C PHE A 223 -17.82 2.40 -0.45
N ASN A 224 -18.78 1.56 -0.83
CA ASN A 224 -20.08 1.47 -0.17
C ASN A 224 -19.97 0.85 1.22
N SER A 225 -19.01 -0.06 1.43
CA SER A 225 -18.82 -0.72 2.73
C SER A 225 -18.08 0.11 3.76
N LEU A 226 -17.63 1.33 3.42
CA LEU A 226 -16.80 2.17 4.26
C LEU A 226 -17.52 3.47 4.64
N GLN A 227 -17.32 3.88 5.88
CA GLN A 227 -17.65 5.19 6.39
C GLN A 227 -16.68 6.21 5.80
N LEU A 228 -17.23 7.33 5.35
CA LEU A 228 -16.47 8.42 4.78
C LEU A 228 -15.97 9.32 5.92
N GLY A 229 -14.66 9.53 5.98
CA GLY A 229 -14.07 10.54 6.86
C GLY A 229 -14.49 11.96 6.47
N SER A 230 -14.08 12.95 7.27
CA SER A 230 -14.42 14.35 7.02
C SER A 230 -13.96 14.80 5.63
N VAL A 231 -14.89 15.38 4.87
CA VAL A 231 -14.64 15.95 3.56
C VAL A 231 -15.75 16.94 3.21
N SER A 232 -15.33 18.08 2.67
CA SER A 232 -15.87 18.66 1.45
C SER A 232 -17.23 18.16 0.88
N PRO A 233 -18.46 18.55 1.28
CA PRO A 233 -19.66 18.05 0.61
C PRO A 233 -19.68 18.33 -0.91
N GLU A 234 -19.09 19.45 -1.35
CA GLU A 234 -18.94 19.82 -2.77
C GLU A 234 -17.95 18.93 -3.55
N LEU A 235 -17.11 18.17 -2.84
CA LEU A 235 -16.24 17.16 -3.44
C LEU A 235 -16.97 15.84 -3.66
N ILE A 236 -18.18 15.69 -3.14
CA ILE A 236 -18.98 14.47 -3.30
C ILE A 236 -19.98 14.65 -4.43
N VAL A 237 -19.95 13.71 -5.38
CA VAL A 237 -20.87 13.68 -6.52
C VAL A 237 -21.66 12.39 -6.46
N GLU A 238 -22.98 12.49 -6.66
CA GLU A 238 -23.86 11.33 -6.81
C GLU A 238 -24.26 11.15 -8.28
N ARG A 239 -24.13 9.92 -8.78
CA ARG A 239 -24.56 9.49 -10.12
C ARG A 239 -25.16 8.10 -10.02
N ASP A 240 -26.38 7.92 -10.53
CA ASP A 240 -27.05 6.61 -10.61
C ASP A 240 -27.06 5.82 -9.28
N GLY A 241 -27.18 6.52 -8.15
CA GLY A 241 -27.16 5.93 -6.81
C GLY A 241 -25.77 5.55 -6.28
N MET A 242 -24.70 5.90 -7.00
CA MET A 242 -23.31 5.76 -6.58
C MET A 242 -22.72 7.09 -6.13
N ARG A 243 -21.85 7.04 -5.13
CA ARG A 243 -21.12 8.21 -4.62
C ARG A 243 -19.68 8.21 -5.13
N TYR A 244 -19.23 9.39 -5.52
CA TYR A 244 -17.90 9.63 -6.05
C TYR A 244 -17.24 10.78 -5.31
N LEU A 245 -15.92 10.71 -5.20
CA LEU A 245 -15.07 11.81 -4.76
C LEU A 245 -14.45 12.48 -5.99
N ARG A 246 -14.55 13.80 -6.09
CA ARG A 246 -13.85 14.60 -7.09
C ARG A 246 -12.34 14.57 -6.82
N VAL A 247 -11.56 14.24 -7.84
CA VAL A 247 -10.09 14.20 -7.84
C VAL A 247 -9.55 15.25 -8.80
N ASN A 248 -10.10 16.47 -8.72
CA ASN A 248 -9.67 17.59 -9.57
C ASN A 248 -8.42 18.30 -9.04
N ILE A 249 -7.78 17.76 -8.00
CA ILE A 249 -6.58 18.31 -7.34
C ILE A 249 -5.34 18.47 -8.24
N LEU A 250 -5.40 17.99 -9.48
CA LEU A 250 -4.35 18.18 -10.49
C LEU A 250 -4.65 19.34 -11.46
N TYR A 251 -5.88 19.86 -11.48
CA TYR A 251 -6.30 20.95 -12.36
C TYR A 251 -6.01 22.35 -11.78
N ASP A 252 -5.86 22.49 -10.46
CA ASP A 252 -5.69 23.80 -9.80
C ASP A 252 -4.32 24.49 -10.04
N ASN A 253 -3.44 23.94 -10.88
CA ASN A 253 -2.14 24.55 -11.18
C ASN A 253 -2.12 25.37 -12.48
N ASN A 254 -3.25 25.58 -13.17
CA ASN A 254 -3.24 26.29 -14.46
C ASN A 254 -4.11 27.54 -14.58
N ASP A 255 -4.94 27.87 -13.59
CA ASP A 255 -5.81 29.05 -13.64
C ASP A 255 -5.61 29.92 -12.40
N GLY A 256 -4.61 30.81 -12.43
CA GLY A 256 -4.28 31.58 -11.23
C GLY A 256 -3.34 32.76 -11.36
N VAL A 257 -3.25 33.43 -12.52
CA VAL A 257 -2.83 34.85 -12.57
C VAL A 257 -3.57 35.57 -13.70
N ALA A 258 -4.84 35.88 -13.48
CA ALA A 258 -5.47 37.02 -14.16
C ALA A 258 -5.43 38.20 -13.18
N GLU A 259 -4.29 38.89 -13.13
CA GLU A 259 -4.18 40.16 -12.42
C GLU A 259 -4.80 41.23 -13.32
N SER A 260 -6.07 41.53 -13.07
CA SER A 260 -6.76 42.68 -13.64
C SER A 260 -6.14 43.95 -13.08
N ILE A 261 -5.25 44.59 -13.84
CA ILE A 261 -4.82 45.95 -13.56
C ILE A 261 -5.98 46.88 -13.90
N HIS A 262 -6.77 47.21 -12.89
CA HIS A 262 -7.58 48.42 -12.85
C HIS A 262 -6.66 49.56 -12.42
N THR A 263 -6.31 50.45 -13.35
CA THR A 263 -5.82 51.79 -13.00
C THR A 263 -6.79 52.80 -13.54
N ASP A 264 -7.63 53.31 -12.65
CA ASP A 264 -8.35 54.55 -12.86
C ASP A 264 -7.37 55.74 -12.85
N SER A 265 -7.56 56.59 -13.86
CA SER A 265 -7.56 58.05 -13.76
C SER A 265 -6.29 58.77 -13.27
N VAL A 266 -5.50 59.30 -14.21
CA VAL A 266 -4.92 60.65 -14.06
C VAL A 266 -5.20 61.47 -15.31
N THR A 267 -6.02 62.50 -15.09
CA THR A 267 -6.33 63.62 -15.96
C THR A 267 -5.08 64.41 -16.36
N GLY A 268 -4.90 64.66 -17.65
CA GLY A 268 -3.92 65.61 -18.16
C GLY A 268 -4.42 66.20 -19.47
N GLY A 269 -5.16 67.32 -19.36
CA GLY A 269 -5.62 68.09 -20.52
C GLY A 269 -4.49 68.87 -21.16
N ASP A 270 -4.55 68.96 -22.49
CA ASP A 270 -3.78 69.89 -23.31
C ASP A 270 -4.01 71.34 -22.89
N PRO A 271 -3.04 72.22 -23.19
CA PRO A 271 -3.41 73.41 -23.92
C PRO A 271 -2.55 73.62 -25.17
N ALA A 272 -3.24 74.09 -26.20
CA ALA A 272 -2.71 74.48 -27.49
C ALA A 272 -1.78 75.70 -27.42
N GLY A 273 -0.79 75.71 -28.33
CA GLY A 273 -0.44 76.87 -29.17
C GLY A 273 0.66 77.83 -28.67
N MET A 274 1.79 77.90 -29.39
CA MET A 274 2.17 79.05 -30.25
C MET A 274 3.59 78.92 -30.84
N THR A 275 3.69 79.27 -32.14
CA THR A 275 4.87 79.74 -32.93
C THR A 275 6.01 78.74 -33.16
N VAL A 276 6.53 78.52 -34.38
CA VAL A 276 6.68 79.35 -35.61
C VAL A 276 6.34 78.52 -36.85
#